data_AF-A0A969PBB5-F1
#
_entry.id   AF-A0A969PBB5-F1
#
_cell.length_a   1.000
_cell.length_b   1.000
_cell.length_c   1.000
_cell.angle_alpha   90.00
_cell.angle_beta   90.00
_cell.angle_gamma   90.00
#
_symmetry.space_group_name_H-M   'P 1'
#
loop_
_entity.id
_entity.type
_entity.pdbx_description
1 polymer ?
#
loop_
_entity_poly.entity_id
_entity_poly.type
_entity_poly.pdbx_seq_one_letter_code
_entity_poly.pdbx_strand_id
1 'polypeptide(L)'
;MLPLLHQPPYREFRHALEVLRETVSQGSLNPATLKSTVTDLQQVFQTQLLSSNLAELDPTVAQQVQSFQVELDKQLRLLSMDALFWQAAKQSATVQQRQQQVSDRLNILIRYCNALLGEEE
;
A
#
# COMPACT_ATOMS: atom_id res chain seq x y z
N MET A 1 -6.00 6.73 15.99
CA MET A 1 -6.39 5.34 15.65
C MET A 1 -7.83 5.31 15.17
N LEU A 2 -8.14 4.46 14.19
CA LEU A 2 -9.48 4.24 13.67
C LEU A 2 -10.36 3.51 14.70
N PRO A 3 -11.65 3.87 14.83
CA PRO A 3 -12.60 3.07 15.60
C PRO A 3 -12.72 1.66 15.02
N LEU A 4 -12.99 0.67 15.89
CA LEU A 4 -13.00 -0.76 15.55
C LEU A 4 -13.85 -1.10 14.31
N LEU A 5 -15.00 -0.43 14.13
CA LEU A 5 -15.89 -0.66 12.99
C LEU A 5 -15.23 -0.35 11.64
N HIS A 6 -14.28 0.57 11.60
CA HIS A 6 -13.59 1.00 10.37
C HIS A 6 -12.24 0.32 10.17
N GLN A 7 -11.76 -0.50 11.12
CA GLN A 7 -10.45 -1.16 11.02
C GLN A 7 -10.39 -2.32 10.00
N PRO A 8 -11.42 -3.16 9.79
CA PRO A 8 -11.28 -4.37 8.97
C PRO A 8 -10.77 -4.12 7.55
N PRO A 9 -11.27 -3.13 6.78
CA PRO A 9 -10.76 -2.86 5.43
C PRO A 9 -9.27 -2.50 5.42
N TYR A 10 -8.79 -1.78 6.44
CA TYR A 10 -7.37 -1.43 6.55
C TYR A 10 -6.50 -2.62 6.98
N ARG A 11 -7.03 -3.57 7.77
CA ARG A 11 -6.32 -4.81 8.11
C ARG A 11 -6.16 -5.71 6.89
N GLU A 12 -7.23 -5.90 6.12
CA GLU A 12 -7.21 -6.69 4.89
C GLU A 12 -6.25 -6.08 3.86
N PHE A 13 -6.32 -4.76 3.69
CA PHE A 13 -5.41 -4.03 2.80
C PHE A 13 -3.96 -4.14 3.26
N ARG A 14 -3.68 -3.98 4.56
CA ARG A 14 -2.32 -4.19 5.11
C ARG A 14 -1.82 -5.59 4.85
N HIS A 15 -2.63 -6.61 5.09
CA HIS A 15 -2.25 -8.00 4.87
C HIS A 15 -1.87 -8.24 3.39
N ALA A 16 -2.64 -7.70 2.46
CA ALA A 16 -2.32 -7.78 1.04
C ALA A 16 -0.97 -7.10 0.70
N LEU A 17 -0.65 -5.97 1.33
CA LEU A 17 0.64 -5.30 1.18
C LEU A 17 1.80 -6.13 1.76
N GLU A 18 1.60 -6.78 2.91
CA GLU A 18 2.60 -7.64 3.56
C GLU A 18 2.93 -8.86 2.69
N VAL A 19 1.91 -9.55 2.17
CA VAL A 19 2.07 -10.68 1.25
C VAL A 19 2.82 -10.25 -0.01
N LEU A 20 2.47 -9.11 -0.58
CA LEU A 20 3.16 -8.58 -1.75
C LEU A 20 4.64 -8.28 -1.43
N ARG A 21 4.92 -7.62 -0.30
CA ARG A 21 6.29 -7.31 0.15
C ARG A 21 7.14 -8.55 0.32
N GLU A 22 6.60 -9.60 0.92
CA GLU A 22 7.28 -10.88 1.10
C GLU A 22 7.61 -11.52 -0.24
N THR A 23 6.63 -11.57 -1.15
CA THR A 23 6.81 -12.13 -2.50
C THR A 23 7.85 -11.35 -3.32
N VAL A 24 7.83 -10.01 -3.22
CA VAL A 24 8.85 -9.14 -3.82
C VAL A 24 10.22 -9.43 -3.22
N SER A 25 10.34 -9.53 -1.89
CA SER A 25 11.63 -9.70 -1.21
C SER A 25 12.27 -11.06 -1.48
N GLN A 26 11.46 -12.10 -1.69
CA GLN A 26 11.93 -13.43 -2.08
C GLN A 26 12.37 -13.54 -3.54
N GLY A 27 12.12 -12.51 -4.36
CA GLY A 27 12.44 -12.51 -5.80
C GLY A 27 11.61 -13.51 -6.61
N SER A 28 10.54 -14.05 -6.04
CA SER A 28 9.65 -15.03 -6.67
C SER A 28 8.59 -14.38 -7.56
N LEU A 29 8.42 -13.05 -7.47
CA LEU A 29 7.42 -12.32 -8.24
C LEU A 29 7.93 -11.93 -9.63
N ASN A 30 7.18 -12.32 -10.67
CA ASN A 30 7.38 -11.81 -12.02
C ASN A 30 6.99 -10.31 -12.08
N PRO A 31 7.80 -9.42 -12.69
CA PRO A 31 7.46 -8.01 -12.86
C PRO A 31 6.10 -7.73 -13.53
N ALA A 32 5.64 -8.59 -14.44
CA ALA A 32 4.31 -8.46 -15.04
C ALA A 32 3.18 -8.68 -14.02
N THR A 33 3.37 -9.65 -13.12
CA THR A 33 2.43 -9.94 -12.02
C THR A 33 2.41 -8.81 -11.01
N LEU A 34 3.56 -8.19 -10.72
CA LEU A 34 3.61 -7.02 -9.85
C LEU A 34 2.69 -5.90 -10.34
N LYS A 35 2.73 -5.58 -11.65
CA LYS A 35 1.90 -4.51 -12.21
C LYS A 35 0.41 -4.79 -12.02
N SER A 36 -0.04 -6.03 -12.28
CA SER A 36 -1.46 -6.39 -12.06
C SER A 36 -1.82 -6.29 -10.58
N THR A 37 -0.99 -6.84 -9.68
CA THR A 37 -1.26 -6.79 -8.24
C THR A 37 -1.31 -5.36 -7.70
N VAL A 38 -0.44 -4.46 -8.18
CA VAL A 38 -0.50 -3.04 -7.78
C VAL A 38 -1.77 -2.36 -8.29
N THR A 39 -2.24 -2.72 -9.49
CA THR A 39 -3.51 -2.22 -10.03
C THR A 39 -4.68 -2.70 -9.17
N ASP A 40 -4.69 -3.95 -8.76
CA ASP A 40 -5.72 -4.52 -7.88
C ASP A 40 -5.72 -3.83 -6.51
N LEU A 41 -4.54 -3.58 -5.92
CA LEU A 41 -4.40 -2.83 -4.66
C LEU A 41 -4.95 -1.41 -4.77
N GLN A 42 -4.70 -0.71 -5.89
CA GLN A 42 -5.28 0.60 -6.14
C GLN A 42 -6.81 0.54 -6.21
N GLN A 43 -7.35 -0.46 -6.89
CA GLN A 43 -8.79 -0.64 -6.99
C GLN A 43 -9.43 -0.92 -5.63
N VAL A 44 -8.83 -1.80 -4.82
CA VAL A 44 -9.29 -2.09 -3.45
C VAL A 44 -9.25 -0.81 -2.61
N PHE A 45 -8.17 -0.04 -2.66
CA PHE A 45 -8.06 1.21 -1.93
C PHE A 45 -9.16 2.21 -2.31
N GLN A 46 -9.40 2.39 -3.60
CA GLN A 46 -10.44 3.31 -4.09
C GLN A 46 -11.85 2.85 -3.74
N THR A 47 -12.14 1.56 -3.88
CA THR A 47 -13.50 1.04 -3.71
C THR A 47 -13.88 0.78 -2.26
N GLN A 48 -12.93 0.34 -1.42
CA GLN A 48 -13.23 -0.11 -0.06
C GLN A 48 -12.76 0.88 1.01
N LEU A 49 -11.61 1.54 0.82
CA LEU A 49 -11.03 2.40 1.84
C LEU A 49 -11.46 3.86 1.67
N LEU A 50 -11.39 4.41 0.45
CA LEU A 50 -11.83 5.79 0.18
C LEU A 50 -13.36 5.94 0.23
N SER A 51 -14.11 4.92 -0.16
CA SER A 51 -15.58 4.94 -0.09
C SER A 51 -16.14 4.68 1.31
N SER A 52 -15.28 4.41 2.30
CA SER A 52 -15.71 4.24 3.69
C SER A 52 -16.27 5.57 4.20
N ASN A 53 -17.52 5.56 4.69
CA ASN A 53 -18.18 6.75 5.20
C ASN A 53 -17.46 7.27 6.47
N LEU A 54 -16.68 8.34 6.33
CA LEU A 54 -16.00 9.00 7.44
C LEU A 54 -16.92 9.98 8.20
N ALA A 55 -18.15 10.20 7.74
CA ALA A 55 -19.06 11.20 8.33
C ALA A 55 -19.51 10.86 9.75
N GLU A 56 -19.40 9.60 10.16
CA GLU A 56 -19.75 9.13 11.52
C GLU A 56 -18.57 9.22 12.50
N LEU A 57 -17.37 9.60 12.03
CA LEU A 57 -16.19 9.76 12.86
C LEU A 57 -16.18 11.14 13.55
N ASP A 58 -15.50 11.20 14.70
CA ASP A 58 -15.11 12.49 15.28
C ASP A 58 -14.32 13.33 14.24
N PRO A 59 -14.59 14.64 14.09
CA PRO A 59 -13.95 15.47 13.06
C PRO A 59 -12.42 15.42 13.07
N THR A 60 -11.80 15.33 14.26
CA THR A 60 -10.34 15.24 14.41
C THR A 60 -9.83 13.91 13.86
N VAL A 61 -10.53 12.83 14.18
CA VAL A 61 -10.21 11.49 13.68
C VAL A 61 -10.44 11.42 12.17
N ALA A 62 -11.55 11.96 11.67
CA ALA A 62 -11.85 12.00 10.25
C ALA A 62 -10.76 12.74 9.45
N GLN A 63 -10.30 13.89 9.94
CA GLN A 63 -9.23 14.66 9.32
C GLN A 63 -7.89 13.90 9.31
N GLN A 64 -7.56 13.23 10.42
CA GLN A 64 -6.37 12.39 10.49
C GLN A 64 -6.43 11.24 9.47
N VAL A 65 -7.56 10.54 9.40
CA VAL A 65 -7.78 9.43 8.45
C VAL A 65 -7.65 9.92 7.02
N GLN A 66 -8.27 11.05 6.69
CA GLN A 66 -8.18 11.64 5.35
C GLN A 66 -6.73 12.00 4.98
N SER A 67 -5.94 12.51 5.93
CA SER A 67 -4.52 12.82 5.71
C SER A 67 -3.72 11.56 5.37
N PHE A 68 -3.95 10.45 6.08
CA PHE A 68 -3.31 9.17 5.75
C PHE A 68 -3.82 8.59 4.42
N GLN A 69 -5.10 8.72 4.09
CA GLN A 69 -5.64 8.27 2.81
C GLN A 69 -4.99 9.01 1.63
N VAL A 70 -4.73 10.32 1.75
CA VAL A 70 -4.01 11.09 0.73
C VAL A 70 -2.58 10.58 0.55
N GLU A 71 -1.87 10.29 1.64
CA GLU A 71 -0.52 9.73 1.56
C GLU A 71 -0.50 8.29 1.03
N LEU A 72 -1.47 7.45 1.41
CA LEU A 72 -1.65 6.10 0.87
C LEU A 72 -1.88 6.14 -0.65
N ASP A 73 -2.80 6.99 -1.13
CA ASP A 73 -3.07 7.16 -2.56
C ASP A 73 -1.81 7.58 -3.33
N LYS A 74 -1.09 8.57 -2.82
CA LYS A 74 0.18 9.04 -3.40
C LYS A 74 1.21 7.92 -3.46
N GLN A 75 1.40 7.16 -2.40
CA GLN A 75 2.35 6.05 -2.39
C GLN A 75 1.92 4.92 -3.32
N LEU A 76 0.63 4.62 -3.45
CA LEU A 76 0.13 3.66 -4.43
C LEU A 76 0.42 4.08 -5.87
N ARG A 77 0.24 5.37 -6.20
CA ARG A 77 0.60 5.89 -7.53
C ARG A 77 2.10 5.77 -7.82
N LEU A 78 2.94 6.04 -6.83
CA LEU A 78 4.39 5.86 -6.95
C LEU A 78 4.77 4.37 -7.07
N LEU A 79 4.06 3.47 -6.38
CA LEU A 79 4.27 2.03 -6.48
C LEU A 79 4.01 1.52 -7.90
N SER A 80 2.98 2.03 -8.58
CA SER A 80 2.74 1.73 -9.99
C SER A 80 3.90 2.14 -10.89
N MET A 81 4.51 3.30 -10.63
CA MET A 81 5.68 3.75 -11.39
C MET A 81 6.89 2.86 -11.13
N ASP A 82 7.13 2.48 -9.88
CA ASP A 82 8.22 1.57 -9.54
C ASP A 82 8.04 0.19 -10.18
N ALA A 83 6.80 -0.32 -10.23
CA ALA A 83 6.48 -1.56 -10.93
C ALA A 83 6.80 -1.49 -12.44
N LEU A 84 6.45 -0.39 -13.10
CA LEU A 84 6.80 -0.16 -14.51
C LEU A 84 8.31 -0.09 -14.73
N PHE A 85 9.04 0.60 -13.86
CA PHE A 85 10.50 0.70 -13.96
C PHE A 85 11.19 -0.63 -13.69
N TRP A 86 10.69 -1.42 -12.75
CA TRP A 86 11.19 -2.77 -12.52
C TRP A 86 10.94 -3.66 -13.75
N GLN A 87 9.74 -3.63 -14.32
CA GLN A 87 9.43 -4.40 -15.53
C GLN A 87 10.34 -4.05 -16.72
N ALA A 88 10.75 -2.79 -16.85
CA ALA A 88 11.64 -2.34 -17.91
C ALA A 88 13.14 -2.62 -17.64
N ALA A 89 13.52 -2.96 -16.41
CA ALA A 89 14.92 -3.16 -16.03
C ALA A 89 15.49 -4.46 -16.62
N LYS A 90 16.65 -4.36 -17.26
CA LYS A 90 17.33 -5.51 -17.91
C LYS A 90 18.66 -5.90 -17.24
N GLN A 91 19.32 -4.93 -16.62
CA GLN A 91 20.60 -5.17 -15.93
C GLN A 91 20.33 -5.66 -14.51
N SER A 92 21.01 -6.72 -14.09
CA SER A 92 20.81 -7.34 -12.78
C SER A 92 20.93 -6.34 -11.61
N ALA A 93 21.92 -5.45 -11.65
CA ALA A 93 22.08 -4.41 -10.63
C ALA A 93 20.87 -3.44 -10.59
N THR A 94 20.36 -3.01 -11.75
CA THR A 94 19.15 -2.18 -11.82
C THR A 94 17.92 -2.93 -11.34
N VAL A 95 17.77 -4.21 -11.69
CA VAL A 95 16.65 -5.06 -11.23
C VAL A 95 16.62 -5.13 -9.71
N GLN A 96 17.76 -5.41 -9.07
CA GLN A 96 17.88 -5.46 -7.61
C GLN A 96 17.57 -4.10 -6.96
N GLN A 97 18.07 -3.01 -7.55
CA GLN A 97 17.75 -1.67 -7.07
C GLN A 97 16.25 -1.37 -7.14
N ARG A 98 15.57 -1.75 -8.23
CA ARG A 98 14.13 -1.54 -8.39
C ARG A 98 13.31 -2.42 -7.45
N GLN A 99 13.72 -3.66 -7.25
CA GLN A 99 13.13 -4.56 -6.26
C GLN A 99 13.19 -3.95 -4.85
N GLN A 100 14.35 -3.40 -4.45
CA GLN A 100 14.49 -2.72 -3.16
C GLN A 100 13.57 -1.51 -3.04
N GLN A 101 13.48 -0.67 -4.08
CA GLN A 101 12.59 0.50 -4.08
C GLN A 101 11.11 0.11 -3.91
N VAL A 102 10.68 -0.97 -4.55
CA VAL A 102 9.32 -1.52 -4.37
C VAL A 102 9.12 -1.99 -2.93
N SER A 103 10.05 -2.76 -2.37
CA SER A 103 9.98 -3.20 -0.96
C SER A 103 9.93 -2.03 0.02
N ASP A 104 10.74 -0.99 -0.17
CA ASP A 104 10.76 0.20 0.67
C ASP A 104 9.42 0.94 0.63
N ARG A 105 8.81 1.04 -0.56
CA ARG A 105 7.51 1.70 -0.70
C ARG A 105 6.38 0.90 -0.07
N LEU A 106 6.40 -0.43 -0.21
CA LEU A 106 5.44 -1.31 0.47
C LEU A 106 5.54 -1.16 1.99
N ASN A 107 6.76 -1.03 2.54
CA ASN A 107 6.94 -0.76 3.97
C ASN A 107 6.33 0.58 4.40
N ILE A 108 6.42 1.63 3.59
CA ILE A 108 5.77 2.92 3.89
C ILE A 108 4.25 2.77 3.92
N LEU A 109 3.66 2.08 2.93
CA LEU A 109 2.22 1.82 2.88
C LEU A 109 1.74 1.03 4.11
N ILE A 110 2.48 0.00 4.52
CA ILE A 110 2.20 -0.80 5.73
C ILE A 110 2.26 0.08 6.98
N ARG A 111 3.25 0.97 7.11
CA ARG A 111 3.36 1.90 8.26
C ARG A 111 2.17 2.83 8.37
N TYR A 112 1.66 3.36 7.26
CA TYR A 112 0.43 4.16 7.29
C TYR A 112 -0.79 3.35 7.72
N CYS A 113 -0.89 2.08 7.33
CA CYS A 113 -1.94 1.20 7.83
C CYS A 113 -1.79 0.96 9.34
N ASN A 114 -0.57 0.73 9.83
CA ASN A 114 -0.30 0.53 11.26
C ASN A 114 -0.67 1.77 12.08
N ALA A 115 -0.31 2.96 11.62
CA ALA A 115 -0.67 4.22 12.28
C ALA A 115 -2.19 4.40 12.39
N LEU A 116 -2.91 4.06 11.32
CA LEU A 116 -4.37 4.09 11.29
C LEU A 116 -4.98 3.05 12.24
N LEU A 117 -4.40 1.85 12.32
CA LEU A 117 -4.86 0.76 13.17
C LEU A 117 -4.45 0.92 14.64
N GLY A 118 -3.51 1.82 14.95
CA GLY A 118 -2.91 1.94 16.28
C GLY A 118 -1.97 0.78 16.63
N GLU A 119 -1.34 0.19 15.62
CA GLU A 119 -0.46 -0.98 15.73
C GLU A 119 0.99 -0.63 15.35
N GLU A 120 1.44 0.55 15.81
CA GLU A 120 2.83 0.99 15.64
C GLU A 120 3.73 0.22 16.62
N GLU A 121 4.73 -0.51 16.09
CA GLU A 121 5.89 -1.03 16.85
C GLU A 121 7.03 -0.02 16.86
#